data_AF-A0A2G9NEW6-F1
#
_entry.id   AF-A0A2G9NEW6-F1
#
_cell.length_a   1.000
_cell.length_b   1.000
_cell.length_c   1.000
_cell.angle_alpha   90.00
_cell.angle_beta   90.00
_cell.angle_gamma   90.00
#
_symmetry.space_group_name_H-M   'P 1'
#
loop_
_entity.id
_entity.type
_entity.pdbx_description
1 polymer ?
#
loop_
_entity_poly.entity_id
_entity_poly.type
_entity_poly.pdbx_seq_one_letter_code
_entity_poly.pdbx_strand_id
1 'polypeptide(L)'
;MKRNFWTMSIAIILLFIIGIYISPKTPIVCTADAKICPDGSSIVRNPNLNCEFDPCPEIEDKNYCNPESRNVQACDEMYAPVCGWFKGEEIQCIKYPCAQTYSNGCGACLDRNVDYWTDGICPDEA
;
A
#
# COMPACT_ATOMS: atom_id res chain seq x y z
N MET A 1 -34.86 45.35 -35.21
CA MET A 1 -33.38 45.36 -35.13
C MET A 1 -32.91 44.62 -33.86
N LYS A 2 -33.19 43.31 -33.71
CA LYS A 2 -32.82 42.49 -32.52
C LYS A 2 -32.28 41.08 -32.88
N ARG A 3 -32.18 40.76 -34.18
CA ARG A 3 -31.95 39.40 -34.68
C ARG A 3 -30.46 38.99 -34.70
N ASN A 4 -29.56 39.90 -34.33
CA ASN A 4 -28.12 39.78 -34.54
C ASN A 4 -27.33 39.68 -33.22
N PHE A 5 -27.93 40.11 -32.11
CA PHE A 5 -27.29 40.07 -30.80
C PHE A 5 -27.25 38.65 -30.24
N TRP A 6 -28.36 37.93 -30.40
CA TRP A 6 -28.50 36.56 -29.89
C TRP A 6 -27.62 35.55 -30.63
N THR A 7 -27.47 35.70 -31.96
CA THR A 7 -26.59 34.85 -32.79
C THR A 7 -25.11 35.07 -32.47
N MET A 8 -24.71 36.31 -32.16
CA MET A 8 -23.34 36.62 -31.74
C MET A 8 -23.04 36.08 -30.35
N SER A 9 -23.98 36.18 -29.40
CA SER A 9 -23.84 35.57 -28.07
C SER A 9 -23.69 34.05 -28.12
N ILE A 10 -24.49 33.36 -28.95
CA ILE A 10 -24.39 31.90 -29.11
C ILE A 10 -23.04 31.49 -29.71
N ALA A 11 -22.55 32.21 -30.72
CA ALA A 11 -21.25 31.94 -31.33
C ALA A 11 -20.10 32.12 -30.33
N ILE A 12 -20.14 33.16 -29.49
CA ILE A 12 -19.13 33.39 -28.44
C ILE A 12 -19.16 32.28 -27.39
N ILE A 13 -20.35 31.83 -26.97
CA ILE A 13 -20.49 30.72 -26.02
C ILE A 13 -19.95 29.41 -26.61
N LEU A 14 -20.26 29.13 -27.89
CA LEU A 14 -19.74 27.94 -28.58
C LEU A 14 -18.21 27.98 -28.71
N LEU A 15 -17.63 29.14 -29.03
CA LEU A 15 -16.16 29.29 -29.08
C LEU A 15 -15.50 29.13 -27.71
N PHE A 16 -16.13 29.62 -26.64
CA PHE A 16 -15.64 29.41 -25.27
C PHE A 16 -15.69 27.93 -24.87
N ILE A 17 -16.80 27.24 -25.17
CA ILE A 17 -16.94 25.80 -24.92
C ILE A 17 -15.89 25.01 -25.73
N ILE A 18 -15.75 25.30 -27.03
CA ILE A 18 -14.73 24.67 -27.88
C ILE A 18 -13.32 24.91 -27.30
N GLY A 19 -13.00 26.12 -26.84
CA GLY A 19 -11.72 26.45 -26.23
C GLY A 19 -11.43 25.68 -24.93
N ILE A 20 -12.45 25.45 -24.08
CA ILE A 20 -12.31 24.66 -22.85
C ILE A 20 -11.99 23.19 -23.17
N TYR A 21 -12.61 22.63 -24.22
CA TYR A 21 -12.42 21.23 -24.61
C TYR A 21 -11.09 20.92 -25.34
N ILE A 22 -10.35 21.93 -25.79
CA ILE A 22 -9.10 21.74 -26.57
C ILE A 22 -7.83 21.71 -25.70
N SER A 23 -7.92 21.90 -24.38
CA SER A 23 -6.71 21.92 -23.51
C SER A 23 -5.90 20.63 -23.61
N PRO A 24 -4.65 20.66 -24.10
CA PRO A 24 -3.79 19.49 -24.13
C PRO A 24 -3.33 19.15 -22.71
N LYS A 25 -3.73 17.98 -22.19
CA LYS A 25 -3.19 17.45 -20.93
C LYS A 25 -1.72 17.10 -21.16
N THR A 26 -0.81 17.89 -20.61
CA THR A 26 0.62 17.53 -20.63
C THR A 26 0.84 16.29 -19.78
N PRO A 27 1.70 15.34 -20.21
CA PRO A 27 2.04 14.19 -19.38
C PRO A 27 2.84 14.68 -18.17
N ILE A 28 2.36 14.35 -16.98
CA ILE A 28 3.09 14.58 -15.72
C ILE A 28 4.23 13.55 -15.66
N VAL A 29 5.45 14.03 -15.45
CA VAL A 29 6.63 13.18 -15.28
C VAL A 29 7.06 13.26 -13.81
N CYS A 30 7.18 12.11 -13.17
CA CYS A 30 7.60 12.00 -11.78
C CYS A 30 9.07 11.57 -11.68
N THR A 31 9.66 11.75 -10.50
CA THR A 31 10.96 11.16 -10.17
C THR A 31 10.87 9.63 -10.10
N ALA A 32 11.98 8.95 -10.38
CA ALA A 32 12.05 7.49 -10.47
C ALA A 32 12.34 6.81 -9.11
N ASP A 33 11.90 7.40 -8.01
CA ASP A 33 12.03 6.83 -6.66
C ASP A 33 10.93 5.79 -6.39
N ALA A 34 11.31 4.78 -5.61
CA ALA A 34 10.45 3.69 -5.17
C ALA A 34 10.48 3.60 -3.64
N LYS A 35 9.36 3.15 -3.06
CA LYS A 35 9.27 2.73 -1.66
C LYS A 35 8.96 1.25 -1.59
N ILE A 36 9.53 0.58 -0.60
CA ILE A 36 9.20 -0.80 -0.29
C ILE A 36 8.05 -0.81 0.71
N CYS A 37 7.04 -1.61 0.42
CA CYS A 37 5.90 -1.85 1.30
C CYS A 37 6.22 -2.96 2.31
N PRO A 38 5.44 -3.08 3.40
CA PRO A 38 5.67 -4.12 4.41
C PRO A 38 5.56 -5.56 3.89
N ASP A 39 4.86 -5.77 2.77
CA ASP A 39 4.78 -7.04 2.04
C ASP A 39 6.00 -7.32 1.13
N GLY A 40 6.97 -6.40 1.10
CA GLY A 40 8.15 -6.46 0.24
C GLY A 40 7.92 -5.98 -1.21
N SER A 41 6.68 -5.62 -1.59
CA SER A 41 6.40 -5.05 -2.91
C SER A 41 6.98 -3.64 -3.03
N SER A 42 7.25 -3.18 -4.27
CA SER A 42 7.73 -1.83 -4.51
C SER A 42 6.63 -0.97 -5.13
N ILE A 43 6.36 0.18 -4.52
CA ILE A 43 5.48 1.22 -5.06
C ILE A 43 6.30 2.39 -5.60
N VAL A 44 5.87 2.96 -6.72
CA VAL A 44 6.50 4.10 -7.40
C VAL A 44 5.56 5.30 -7.39
N ARG A 45 6.08 6.49 -7.74
CA ARG A 45 5.24 7.69 -7.84
C ARG A 45 4.20 7.56 -8.95
N ASN A 46 2.97 7.95 -8.64
CA ASN A 46 1.83 7.89 -9.56
C ASN A 46 1.55 9.27 -10.18
N PRO A 47 1.70 9.44 -11.52
CA PRO A 47 1.41 10.70 -12.21
C PRO A 47 -0.06 11.17 -12.07
N ASN A 48 -0.99 10.26 -11.77
CA ASN A 48 -2.40 10.60 -11.55
C ASN A 48 -2.68 11.09 -10.13
N LEU A 49 -1.77 10.83 -9.18
CA LEU A 49 -1.83 11.30 -7.79
C LEU A 49 -0.83 12.44 -7.56
N ASN A 50 -0.59 13.28 -8.57
CA ASN A 50 0.33 14.41 -8.47
C ASN A 50 1.75 14.00 -8.00
N CYS A 51 2.21 12.84 -8.49
CA CYS A 51 3.49 12.20 -8.13
C CYS A 51 3.59 11.74 -6.66
N GLU A 52 2.48 11.59 -5.95
CA GLU A 52 2.44 10.84 -4.69
C GLU A 52 2.54 9.34 -4.94
N PHE A 53 2.90 8.59 -3.90
CA PHE A 53 2.91 7.13 -3.95
C PHE A 53 1.49 6.58 -3.82
N ASP A 54 1.20 5.48 -4.52
CA ASP A 54 0.01 4.68 -4.23
C ASP A 54 0.07 4.12 -2.80
N PRO A 55 -1.06 3.87 -2.14
CA PRO A 55 -1.06 3.13 -0.88
C PRO A 55 -0.42 1.74 -1.10
N CYS A 56 0.27 1.24 -0.08
CA CYS A 56 0.75 -0.14 -0.11
C CYS A 56 -0.43 -1.11 -0.26
N PRO A 57 -0.23 -2.25 -0.95
CA PRO A 57 -1.22 -3.31 -0.95
C PRO A 57 -1.61 -3.63 0.49
N GLU A 58 -2.92 -3.77 0.75
CA GLU A 58 -3.31 -4.43 1.97
C GLU A 58 -2.77 -5.85 1.89
N ILE A 59 -2.00 -6.25 2.90
CA ILE A 59 -1.49 -7.62 3.00
C ILE A 59 -2.71 -8.52 3.18
N GLU A 60 -3.24 -9.06 2.09
CA GLU A 60 -4.38 -9.99 2.16
C GLU A 60 -3.97 -11.35 2.76
N ASP A 61 -2.66 -11.63 2.86
CA ASP A 61 -2.13 -12.86 3.44
C ASP A 61 -1.64 -12.70 4.90
N LYS A 62 -2.41 -11.96 5.72
CA LYS A 62 -2.17 -11.94 7.18
C LYS A 62 -2.73 -13.19 7.83
N ASN A 63 -1.84 -14.00 8.37
CA ASN A 63 -2.21 -15.18 9.13
C ASN A 63 -2.18 -14.85 10.63
N TYR A 64 -3.35 -14.56 11.19
CA TYR A 64 -3.49 -14.18 12.59
C TYR A 64 -3.21 -15.35 13.54
N CYS A 65 -2.46 -15.07 14.60
CA CYS A 65 -2.20 -16.02 15.66
C CYS A 65 -3.39 -16.07 16.62
N ASN A 66 -4.40 -16.86 16.25
CA ASN A 66 -5.58 -17.13 17.06
C ASN A 66 -5.27 -18.11 18.22
N PRO A 67 -6.19 -18.35 19.17
CA PRO A 67 -5.96 -19.27 20.28
C PRO A 67 -5.66 -20.72 19.87
N GLU A 68 -6.18 -21.20 18.73
CA GLU A 68 -5.90 -22.53 18.23
C GLU A 68 -4.43 -22.65 17.79
N SER A 69 -3.95 -21.69 16.98
CA SER A 69 -2.56 -21.62 16.52
C SER A 69 -1.55 -21.44 17.65
N ARG A 70 -1.95 -20.82 18.77
CA ARG A 70 -1.10 -20.55 19.95
C ARG A 70 -1.01 -21.73 20.93
N ASN A 71 -1.97 -22.65 20.89
CA ASN A 71 -2.13 -23.71 21.89
C ASN A 71 -1.90 -25.10 21.29
N VAL A 72 -1.10 -25.17 20.22
CA VAL A 72 -0.59 -26.43 19.68
C VAL A 72 0.46 -27.03 20.62
N GLN A 73 0.53 -28.35 20.69
CA GLN A 73 1.48 -29.05 21.58
C GLN A 73 2.92 -28.94 21.08
N ALA A 74 3.11 -28.97 19.77
CA ALA A 74 4.39 -28.86 19.10
C ALA A 74 4.19 -28.36 17.66
N CYS A 75 5.25 -27.82 17.08
CA CYS A 75 5.32 -27.52 15.65
C CYS A 75 6.09 -28.63 14.95
N ASP A 76 5.62 -29.03 13.77
CA ASP A 76 6.42 -29.85 12.87
C ASP A 76 7.66 -29.05 12.44
N GLU A 77 8.78 -29.74 12.25
CA GLU A 77 10.04 -29.16 11.77
C GLU A 77 9.98 -28.87 10.27
N MET A 78 9.06 -27.98 9.87
CA MET A 78 8.98 -27.45 8.52
C MET A 78 9.76 -26.14 8.43
N TYR A 79 10.65 -26.01 7.46
CA TYR A 79 11.32 -24.74 7.18
C TYR A 79 10.58 -24.01 6.04
N ALA A 80 9.73 -23.07 6.41
CA ALA A 80 8.96 -22.20 5.52
C ALA A 80 8.92 -20.80 6.18
N PRO A 81 9.98 -20.00 6.05
CA PRO A 81 10.19 -18.82 6.88
C PRO A 81 9.04 -17.81 6.74
N VAL A 82 8.68 -17.20 7.87
CA VAL A 82 7.62 -16.20 7.98
C VAL A 82 8.09 -14.99 8.78
N CYS A 83 7.47 -13.84 8.56
CA CYS A 83 7.69 -12.64 9.36
C CYS A 83 6.56 -12.50 10.39
N GLY A 84 6.86 -12.68 11.66
CA GLY A 84 5.92 -12.51 12.77
C GLY A 84 5.89 -11.07 13.24
N TRP A 85 4.77 -10.39 13.03
CA TRP A 85 4.55 -8.98 13.38
C TRP A 85 4.06 -8.85 14.81
N PHE A 86 4.74 -8.03 15.61
CA PHE A 86 4.39 -7.84 17.01
C PHE A 86 3.21 -6.91 17.20
N LYS A 87 2.48 -7.11 18.29
CA LYS A 87 1.34 -6.26 18.66
C LYS A 87 1.85 -4.90 19.17
N GLY A 88 1.86 -3.91 18.26
CA GLY A 88 2.48 -2.60 18.50
C GLY A 88 1.92 -1.78 19.68
N GLU A 89 0.77 -2.16 20.23
CA GLU A 89 0.19 -1.54 21.43
C GLU A 89 0.74 -2.14 22.73
N GLU A 90 1.20 -3.40 22.69
CA GLU A 90 1.69 -4.15 23.86
C GLU A 90 3.23 -4.15 23.93
N ILE A 91 3.91 -3.85 22.82
CA ILE A 91 5.37 -3.85 22.70
C ILE A 91 5.86 -2.53 22.14
N GLN A 92 6.74 -1.86 22.89
CA GLN A 92 7.40 -0.65 22.42
C GLN A 92 8.54 -1.00 21.47
N CYS A 93 8.23 -1.07 20.18
CA CYS A 93 9.22 -1.23 19.14
C CYS A 93 9.98 0.08 18.90
N ILE A 94 11.28 0.07 19.21
CA ILE A 94 12.17 1.23 19.07
C ILE A 94 12.61 1.42 17.60
N LYS A 95 12.65 0.32 16.83
CA LYS A 95 13.12 0.29 15.45
C LYS A 95 12.18 -0.54 14.57
N TYR A 96 12.14 -0.19 13.29
CA TYR A 96 11.39 -0.91 12.26
C TYR A 96 12.24 -2.04 11.65
N PRO A 97 11.65 -3.20 11.28
CA PRO A 97 10.26 -3.57 11.52
C PRO A 97 10.02 -3.98 12.98
N CYS A 98 8.79 -3.77 13.44
CA CYS A 98 8.30 -4.31 14.71
C CYS A 98 7.92 -5.79 14.51
N ALA A 99 8.90 -6.61 14.13
CA ALA A 99 8.67 -7.98 13.70
C ALA A 99 9.96 -8.82 13.81
N GLN A 100 9.81 -10.14 13.77
CA GLN A 100 10.93 -11.08 13.75
C GLN A 100 10.67 -12.23 12.77
N THR A 101 11.73 -12.70 12.11
CA THR A 101 11.67 -13.87 11.23
C THR A 101 11.61 -15.16 12.06
N TYR A 102 10.64 -16.02 11.78
CA TYR A 102 10.50 -17.36 12.37
C TYR A 102 10.66 -18.44 11.31
N SER A 103 10.98 -19.67 11.73
CA SER A 103 11.16 -20.82 10.82
C SER A 103 9.90 -21.18 10.03
N ASN A 104 8.73 -20.98 10.63
CA ASN A 104 7.42 -21.20 10.03
C ASN A 104 6.30 -20.50 10.83
N GLY A 105 5.09 -20.49 10.28
CA GLY A 105 3.90 -19.88 10.91
C GLY A 105 3.55 -20.43 12.29
N CYS A 106 3.78 -21.72 12.53
CA CYS A 106 3.56 -22.32 13.86
C CYS A 106 4.56 -21.76 14.89
N GLY A 107 5.84 -21.68 14.51
CA GLY A 107 6.88 -21.07 15.33
C GLY A 107 6.59 -19.60 15.66
N ALA A 108 6.07 -18.84 14.68
CA ALA A 108 5.62 -17.46 14.90
C ALA A 108 4.47 -17.39 15.92
N CYS A 109 3.45 -18.24 15.79
CA CYS A 109 2.29 -18.20 16.69
C CYS A 109 2.51 -18.78 18.09
N LEU A 110 3.60 -19.52 18.33
CA LEU A 110 3.99 -19.89 19.69
C LEU A 110 4.53 -18.70 20.49
N ASP A 111 5.09 -17.69 19.82
CA ASP A 111 5.46 -16.43 20.47
C ASP A 111 4.19 -15.62 20.80
N ARG A 112 4.02 -15.29 22.09
CA ARG A 112 2.83 -14.57 22.56
C ARG A 112 2.79 -13.12 22.08
N ASN A 113 3.94 -12.57 21.72
CA ASN A 113 4.12 -11.20 21.26
C ASN A 113 3.71 -10.99 19.80
N VAL A 114 3.69 -12.07 19.00
CA VAL A 114 3.29 -12.03 17.60
C VAL A 114 1.76 -11.94 17.53
N ASP A 115 1.27 -10.97 16.76
CA ASP A 115 -0.16 -10.78 16.47
C ASP A 115 -0.57 -11.59 15.24
N TYR A 116 0.20 -11.47 14.16
CA TYR A 116 0.03 -12.19 12.92
C TYR A 116 1.38 -12.42 12.23
N TRP A 117 1.42 -13.33 11.27
CA TRP A 117 2.57 -13.52 10.41
C TRP A 117 2.23 -13.39 8.92
N THR A 118 3.25 -13.11 8.13
CA THR A 118 3.22 -13.06 6.66
C THR A 118 4.28 -13.98 6.09
N ASP A 119 4.08 -14.48 4.88
CA ASP A 119 5.07 -15.34 4.22
C ASP A 119 6.40 -14.61 3.98
N GLY A 120 7.50 -15.36 4.08
CA GLY A 120 8.85 -14.85 3.83
C GLY A 120 9.55 -14.27 5.06
N ILE A 121 10.79 -13.84 4.88
CA ILE A 121 11.58 -13.20 5.94
C ILE A 121 11.10 -11.78 6.22
N CYS A 122 11.35 -11.25 7.42
CA CYS A 122 11.04 -9.85 7.71
C CYS A 122 11.86 -8.87 6.85
N PRO A 123 11.28 -7.71 6.51
CA PRO A 123 11.99 -6.67 5.77
C PRO A 123 13.17 -6.13 6.58
N ASP A 124 14.21 -5.71 5.90
CA ASP A 124 15.34 -5.04 6.53
C ASP A 124 14.93 -3.67 7.10
N GLU A 125 15.67 -3.23 8.11
CA GLU A 125 15.45 -1.95 8.75
C GLU A 125 15.72 -0.80 7.75
N ALA A 126 14.72 0.04 7.48
CA ALA A 126 14.85 1.23 6.63
C ALA A 126 15.56 2.40 7.34
#